data_AF-A0AAJ2C4N7-F1
#
_entry.id   AF-A0AAJ2C4N7-F1
#
_cell.length_a   1.000
_cell.length_b   1.000
_cell.length_c   1.000
_cell.angle_alpha   90.00
_cell.angle_beta   90.00
_cell.angle_gamma   90.00
#
_symmetry.space_group_name_H-M   'P 1'
#
loop_
_entity.id
_entity.type
_entity.pdbx_description
1 polymer ?
#
loop_
_entity_poly.entity_id
_entity_poly.type
_entity_poly.pdbx_seq_one_letter_code
_entity_poly.pdbx_strand_id
1 'polypeptide(L)'
;MKEEEIFDILDGLASEETIIRHQALLINDETYRSLFQEYADTHALLEAMPMEKTAVNFTDKLIDQWELSQVQVLERKPSRLPFYFLIGAGVILIASLLVVFSVSNLSTVQVDLNPTLSIIRNKVFINSLLTINSILILKFLDKKFLKPYFEKKYHVSL
;
A
#
# COMPACT_ATOMS: atom_id res chain seq x y z
N MET A 1 -4.32 -8.38 58.20
CA MET A 1 -4.75 -7.42 57.15
C MET A 1 -4.88 -8.20 55.85
N LYS A 2 -5.78 -7.82 54.94
CA LYS A 2 -5.90 -8.50 53.64
C LYS A 2 -4.86 -7.94 52.66
N GLU A 3 -4.44 -8.74 51.68
CA GLU A 3 -3.48 -8.32 50.65
C GLU A 3 -4.02 -7.19 49.78
N GLU A 4 -5.31 -7.24 49.40
CA GLU A 4 -5.99 -6.16 48.66
C GLU A 4 -5.87 -4.81 49.38
N GLU A 5 -6.06 -4.80 50.71
CA GLU A 5 -5.95 -3.59 51.52
C GLU A 5 -4.51 -3.06 51.63
N ILE A 6 -3.50 -3.91 51.43
CA ILE A 6 -2.09 -3.50 51.37
C ILE A 6 -1.80 -2.82 50.04
N PHE A 7 -2.31 -3.36 48.93
CA PHE A 7 -2.17 -2.74 47.61
C PHE A 7 -2.94 -1.42 47.51
N ASP A 8 -4.14 -1.34 48.08
CA ASP A 8 -4.89 -0.09 48.16
C ASP A 8 -4.10 1.02 48.89
N ILE A 9 -3.28 0.66 49.88
CA ILE A 9 -2.40 1.61 50.57
C ILE A 9 -1.25 2.03 49.66
N LEU A 10 -0.62 1.10 48.96
CA LEU A 10 0.51 1.37 48.06
C LEU A 10 0.06 2.23 46.86
N ASP A 11 -1.13 1.98 46.32
CA ASP A 11 -1.75 2.73 45.21
C ASP A 11 -2.34 4.10 45.67
N GLY A 12 -2.40 4.36 46.98
CA GLY A 12 -2.95 5.59 47.54
C GLY A 12 -4.48 5.69 47.52
N LEU A 13 -5.19 4.57 47.36
CA LEU A 13 -6.66 4.47 47.28
C LEU A 13 -7.31 4.00 48.60
N ALA A 14 -6.51 3.70 49.63
CA ALA A 14 -7.00 3.18 50.91
C ALA A 14 -7.88 4.17 51.68
N SER A 15 -8.90 3.64 52.36
CA SER A 15 -9.74 4.40 53.28
C SER A 15 -8.99 4.76 54.58
N GLU A 16 -9.42 5.85 55.25
CA GLU A 16 -8.78 6.32 56.49
C GLU A 16 -8.74 5.26 57.60
N GLU A 17 -9.78 4.44 57.74
CA GLU A 17 -9.82 3.33 58.70
C GLU A 17 -8.73 2.28 58.44
N THR A 18 -8.46 2.02 57.15
CA THR A 18 -7.46 1.05 56.70
C THR A 18 -6.05 1.58 56.95
N ILE A 19 -5.83 2.88 56.78
CA ILE A 19 -4.55 3.56 57.08
C ILE A 19 -4.26 3.51 58.58
N ILE A 20 -5.25 3.79 59.44
CA ILE A 20 -5.07 3.75 60.90
C ILE A 20 -4.72 2.32 61.36
N ARG A 21 -5.42 1.32 60.81
CA ARG A 21 -5.13 -0.10 61.10
C ARG A 21 -3.74 -0.51 60.63
N HIS A 22 -3.33 -0.06 59.44
CA HIS A 22 -1.98 -0.28 58.92
C HIS A 22 -0.90 0.33 59.82
N GLN A 23 -1.06 1.58 60.26
CA GLN A 23 -0.13 2.23 61.19
C GLN A 23 -0.03 1.47 62.52
N ALA A 24 -1.15 0.99 63.06
CA ALA A 24 -1.14 0.16 64.25
C ALA A 24 -0.39 -1.17 64.04
N LEU A 25 -0.54 -1.79 62.87
CA LEU A 25 0.16 -3.05 62.55
C LEU A 25 1.65 -2.85 62.28
N LEU A 26 2.07 -1.74 61.68
CA LEU A 26 3.49 -1.41 61.48
C LEU A 26 4.27 -1.25 62.80
N ILE A 27 3.59 -0.76 63.84
CA ILE A 27 4.19 -0.54 65.17
C ILE A 27 4.23 -1.84 65.97
N ASN A 28 3.15 -2.62 65.93
CA ASN A 28 2.94 -3.74 66.84
C ASN A 28 3.37 -5.11 66.28
N ASP A 29 3.54 -5.25 64.96
CA ASP A 29 3.83 -6.53 64.33
C ASP A 29 5.03 -6.44 63.36
N GLU A 30 6.14 -7.05 63.79
CA GLU A 30 7.37 -7.11 63.01
C GLU A 30 7.24 -7.99 61.76
N THR A 31 6.41 -9.03 61.80
CA THR A 31 6.17 -9.92 60.66
C THR A 31 5.42 -9.18 59.57
N TYR A 32 4.38 -8.45 59.97
CA TYR A 32 3.62 -7.59 59.06
C TYR A 32 4.49 -6.51 58.44
N ARG A 33 5.39 -5.89 59.22
CA ARG A 33 6.33 -4.88 58.70
C ARG A 33 7.24 -5.45 57.62
N SER A 34 7.79 -6.64 57.83
CA SER A 34 8.64 -7.30 56.81
C SER A 34 7.85 -7.63 55.55
N LEU A 35 6.62 -8.13 55.69
CA LEU A 35 5.75 -8.47 54.57
C LEU A 35 5.35 -7.22 53.76
N PHE A 36 5.01 -6.13 54.45
CA PHE A 36 4.68 -4.86 53.81
C PHE A 36 5.86 -4.30 53.03
N GLN A 37 7.08 -4.42 53.56
CA GLN A 37 8.29 -3.98 52.89
C GLN A 37 8.54 -4.76 51.59
N GLU A 38 8.37 -6.09 51.60
CA GLU A 38 8.49 -6.92 50.39
C GLU A 38 7.47 -6.52 49.31
N TYR A 39 6.22 -6.25 49.70
CA TYR A 39 5.20 -5.79 48.78
C TYR A 39 5.48 -4.37 48.25
N ALA A 40 5.96 -3.46 49.09
CA ALA A 40 6.35 -2.12 48.68
C ALA A 40 7.51 -2.14 47.68
N ASP A 41 8.52 -2.98 47.92
CA ASP A 41 9.68 -3.15 47.03
C ASP A 41 9.24 -3.74 45.68
N THR A 42 8.35 -4.72 45.69
CA THR A 42 7.77 -5.32 44.47
C THR A 42 6.94 -4.31 43.69
N HIS A 43 6.11 -3.53 44.38
CA HIS A 43 5.30 -2.47 43.77
C HIS A 43 6.17 -1.40 43.11
N ALA A 44 7.23 -0.94 43.80
CA ALA A 44 8.19 0.01 43.25
C ALA A 44 8.93 -0.55 42.02
N LEU A 45 9.27 -1.84 42.03
CA LEU A 45 9.88 -2.51 40.86
C LEU A 45 8.91 -2.54 39.67
N LEU A 46 7.62 -2.82 39.92
CA LEU A 46 6.57 -2.83 38.89
C LEU A 46 6.32 -1.43 38.31
N GLU A 47 6.33 -0.39 39.14
CA GLU A 47 6.19 1.01 38.70
C GLU A 47 7.41 1.49 37.92
N ALA A 48 8.61 1.08 38.34
CA ALA A 48 9.87 1.38 37.66
C ALA A 48 10.07 0.61 36.36
N MET A 49 9.35 -0.50 36.15
CA MET A 49 9.38 -1.19 34.88
C MET A 49 8.78 -0.28 33.80
N PRO A 50 9.45 -0.11 32.65
CA PRO A 50 8.86 0.62 31.54
C PRO A 50 7.65 -0.18 31.04
N MET A 51 6.47 0.16 31.54
CA MET A 51 5.20 -0.26 30.98
C MET A 51 5.25 0.09 29.50
N GLU A 52 5.34 -0.94 28.66
CA GLU A 52 5.36 -0.81 27.22
C GLU A 52 4.11 0.00 26.86
N LYS A 53 4.28 1.25 26.38
CA LYS A 53 3.18 2.17 26.00
C LYS A 53 2.34 1.52 24.90
N THR A 54 1.45 0.64 25.29
CA THR A 54 0.62 -0.17 24.42
C THR A 54 -0.67 0.60 24.18
N ALA A 55 -0.66 1.43 23.14
CA ALA A 55 -1.80 1.84 22.31
C ALA A 55 -1.63 3.26 21.76
N VAL A 56 -1.05 4.19 22.52
CA VAL A 56 -0.97 5.61 22.09
C VAL A 56 -0.11 5.75 20.82
N ASN A 57 1.05 5.09 20.79
CA ASN A 57 1.91 5.06 19.61
C ASN A 57 1.32 4.26 18.42
N PHE A 58 0.31 3.42 18.64
CA PHE A 58 -0.32 2.67 17.56
C PHE A 58 -1.39 3.53 16.88
N THR A 59 -2.24 4.20 17.68
CA THR A 59 -3.25 5.11 17.18
C THR A 59 -2.63 6.32 16.50
N ASP A 60 -1.57 6.91 17.06
CA ASP A 60 -0.86 8.04 16.46
C ASP A 60 -0.22 7.64 15.12
N LYS A 61 0.45 6.47 15.06
CA LYS A 61 1.03 5.96 13.80
C LYS A 61 -0.04 5.63 12.76
N LEU A 62 -1.21 5.13 13.17
CA LEU A 62 -2.31 4.86 12.26
C LEU A 62 -2.95 6.15 11.74
N ILE A 63 -3.10 7.17 12.58
CA ILE A 63 -3.63 8.48 12.18
C ILE A 63 -2.65 9.15 11.22
N ASP A 64 -1.35 9.14 11.52
CA ASP A 64 -0.31 9.67 10.64
C ASP A 64 -0.29 8.95 9.29
N GLN A 65 -0.36 7.61 9.28
CA GLN A 65 -0.44 6.84 8.03
C GLN A 65 -1.75 7.08 7.27
N TRP A 66 -2.86 7.26 7.98
CA TRP A 66 -4.15 7.56 7.37
C TRP A 66 -4.14 8.94 6.72
N GLU A 67 -3.64 9.97 7.39
CA GLU A 67 -3.49 11.33 6.86
C GLU A 67 -2.53 11.37 5.66
N LEU A 68 -1.40 10.65 5.74
CA LEU A 68 -0.47 10.51 4.62
C LEU A 68 -1.05 9.71 3.44
N SER A 69 -1.97 8.78 3.69
CA SER A 69 -2.62 7.99 2.64
C SER A 69 -3.72 8.74 1.88
N GLN A 70 -4.17 9.90 2.41
CA GLN A 70 -5.07 10.82 1.71
C GLN A 70 -4.37 11.63 0.62
N VAL A 71 -3.31 11.09 -0.01
CA VAL A 71 -2.82 11.59 -1.29
C VAL A 71 -4.02 11.57 -2.23
N GLN A 72 -4.54 12.77 -2.53
CA GLN A 72 -5.65 12.98 -3.43
C GLN A 72 -5.42 12.09 -4.65
N VAL A 73 -6.25 11.06 -4.80
CA VAL A 73 -6.25 10.23 -5.99
C VAL A 73 -6.55 11.19 -7.11
N LEU A 74 -5.51 11.61 -7.81
CA LEU A 74 -5.59 12.61 -8.85
C LEU A 74 -6.48 12.00 -9.91
N GLU A 75 -7.77 12.35 -9.88
CA GLU A 75 -8.76 11.75 -10.77
C GLU A 75 -8.29 11.98 -12.18
N ARG A 76 -7.81 10.90 -12.79
CA ARG A 76 -7.17 10.95 -14.09
C ARG A 76 -8.27 11.33 -15.06
N LYS A 77 -8.30 12.59 -15.50
CA LYS A 77 -9.32 13.11 -16.42
C LYS A 77 -9.58 12.08 -17.51
N PRO A 78 -10.84 11.66 -17.74
CA PRO A 78 -11.14 10.64 -18.73
C PRO A 78 -10.62 11.10 -20.08
N SER A 79 -9.62 10.39 -20.61
CA SER A 79 -9.03 10.73 -21.91
C SER A 79 -10.06 10.44 -22.99
N ARG A 80 -10.43 11.47 -23.76
CA ARG A 80 -11.33 11.34 -24.92
C ARG A 80 -10.64 10.74 -26.15
N LEU A 81 -9.35 10.43 -26.05
CA LEU A 81 -8.52 9.87 -27.13
C LEU A 81 -9.08 8.55 -27.72
N PRO A 82 -9.62 7.60 -26.93
CA PRO A 82 -10.24 6.39 -27.47
C PRO A 82 -11.47 6.68 -28.34
N PHE A 83 -12.25 7.72 -28.01
CA PHE A 83 -13.42 8.12 -28.80
C PHE A 83 -13.01 8.72 -30.15
N TYR A 84 -12.01 9.60 -30.17
CA TYR A 84 -11.46 10.13 -31.41
C TYR A 84 -10.85 9.03 -32.29
N PHE A 85 -10.19 8.04 -31.67
CA PHE A 85 -9.66 6.87 -32.38
C PHE A 85 -10.77 6.03 -33.01
N LEU A 86 -11.86 5.75 -32.27
CA LEU A 86 -13.01 4.99 -32.79
C LEU A 86 -13.69 5.71 -33.96
N ILE A 87 -13.89 7.03 -33.85
CA ILE A 87 -14.48 7.83 -34.93
C ILE A 87 -13.55 7.81 -36.16
N GLY A 88 -12.25 8.03 -35.97
CA GLY A 88 -11.28 8.00 -37.06
C GLY A 88 -11.22 6.64 -37.75
N ALA A 89 -11.17 5.56 -36.98
CA ALA A 89 -11.22 4.20 -37.51
C ALA A 89 -12.53 3.92 -38.27
N GLY A 90 -13.67 4.38 -37.74
CA GLY A 90 -14.97 4.26 -38.40
C GLY A 90 -15.04 4.98 -39.74
N VAL A 91 -14.54 6.22 -39.81
CA VAL A 91 -14.49 6.99 -41.08
C VAL A 91 -13.60 6.29 -42.10
N ILE A 92 -12.44 5.78 -41.70
CA ILE A 92 -11.54 5.03 -42.59
C ILE A 92 -12.21 3.74 -43.07
N LEU A 93 -12.92 3.03 -42.20
CA LEU A 93 -13.63 1.80 -42.55
C LEU A 93 -14.72 2.09 -43.58
N ILE A 94 -15.55 3.12 -43.36
CA ILE A 94 -16.59 3.53 -44.29
C ILE A 94 -15.99 3.97 -45.63
N ALA A 95 -14.92 4.77 -45.62
CA ALA A 95 -14.23 5.20 -46.83
C ALA A 95 -13.66 3.99 -47.61
N SER A 96 -13.07 3.02 -46.91
CA SER A 96 -12.55 1.80 -47.53
C SER A 96 -13.67 0.96 -48.15
N LEU A 97 -14.83 0.87 -47.48
CA LEU A 97 -16.00 0.17 -48.00
C LEU A 97 -16.55 0.86 -49.26
N LEU A 98 -16.62 2.19 -49.27
CA LEU A 98 -17.07 2.96 -50.44
C LEU A 98 -16.13 2.80 -51.63
N VAL A 99 -14.82 2.76 -51.40
CA VAL A 99 -13.83 2.49 -52.45
C VAL A 99 -13.99 1.07 -52.98
N VAL A 100 -14.08 0.07 -52.10
CA VAL A 100 -14.28 -1.34 -52.50
C VAL A 100 -15.59 -1.51 -53.27
N PHE A 101 -16.67 -0.87 -52.83
CA PHE A 101 -17.98 -0.94 -53.49
C PHE A 101 -17.99 -0.21 -54.84
N SER A 102 -17.25 0.89 -54.96
CA SER A 102 -17.07 1.60 -56.23
C SER A 102 -16.24 0.77 -57.21
N VAL A 103 -15.19 0.10 -56.72
CA VAL A 103 -14.33 -0.79 -57.51
C VAL A 103 -15.06 -2.08 -57.92
N SER A 104 -15.92 -2.64 -57.07
CA SER A 104 -16.67 -3.87 -57.40
C SER A 104 -17.75 -3.68 -58.46
N ASN A 105 -18.27 -2.46 -58.62
CA ASN A 105 -19.26 -2.13 -59.67
C ASN A 105 -18.62 -1.81 -61.03
N LEU A 106 -17.29 -1.68 -61.09
CA LEU A 106 -16.50 -1.49 -62.30
C LEU A 106 -15.71 -2.79 -62.54
N SER A 107 -16.37 -3.77 -63.18
CA SER A 107 -15.79 -4.91 -63.92
C SER A 107 -14.39 -5.40 -63.51
N THR A 108 -14.32 -6.60 -62.90
CA THR A 108 -13.14 -7.49 -62.82
C THR A 108 -11.79 -6.78 -62.79
N VAL A 109 -11.52 -6.05 -61.71
CA VAL A 109 -10.16 -5.59 -61.43
C VAL A 109 -9.33 -6.82 -61.05
N GLN A 110 -8.48 -7.27 -61.96
CA GLN A 110 -7.29 -8.04 -61.58
C GLN A 110 -6.49 -7.14 -60.64
N VAL A 111 -6.64 -7.38 -59.34
CA VAL A 111 -5.85 -6.73 -58.32
C VAL A 111 -4.43 -7.24 -58.49
N ASP A 112 -3.60 -6.49 -59.21
CA ASP A 112 -2.16 -6.76 -59.23
C ASP A 112 -1.64 -6.47 -57.82
N LEU A 113 -1.37 -7.54 -57.07
CA LEU A 113 -0.86 -7.52 -55.70
C LEU A 113 0.66 -7.29 -55.67
N ASN A 114 1.34 -7.27 -56.83
CA ASN A 114 2.78 -7.01 -56.93
C ASN A 114 3.26 -5.74 -56.20
N PRO A 115 2.60 -4.57 -56.31
CA PRO A 115 3.06 -3.38 -55.60
C PRO A 115 2.97 -3.54 -54.07
N THR A 116 1.92 -4.17 -53.54
CA THR A 116 1.77 -4.42 -52.10
C THR A 116 2.74 -5.47 -51.58
N LEU A 117 3.00 -6.53 -52.37
CA LEU A 117 4.03 -7.53 -52.09
C LEU A 117 5.45 -6.93 -52.13
N SER A 118 5.69 -5.94 -53.00
CA SER A 118 6.99 -5.26 -53.10
C SER A 118 7.32 -4.44 -51.83
N ILE A 119 6.30 -3.89 -51.16
CA ILE A 119 6.46 -3.15 -49.90
C ILE A 119 6.79 -4.12 -48.76
N ILE A 120 6.13 -5.28 -48.72
CA ILE A 120 6.41 -6.33 -47.72
C ILE A 120 7.81 -6.95 -47.96
N ARG A 121 8.26 -7.04 -49.22
CA ARG A 121 9.61 -7.51 -49.57
C ARG A 121 10.70 -6.45 -49.37
N ASN A 122 10.33 -5.21 -49.05
CA ASN A 122 11.29 -4.14 -48.84
C ASN A 122 12.03 -4.36 -47.51
N LYS A 123 13.35 -4.60 -47.61
CA LYS A 123 14.24 -4.86 -46.48
C LYS A 123 14.23 -3.71 -45.45
N VAL A 124 14.05 -2.46 -45.91
CA VAL A 124 13.97 -1.29 -45.03
C VAL A 124 12.69 -1.33 -44.21
N PHE A 125 11.57 -1.71 -44.82
CA PHE A 125 10.29 -1.84 -44.14
C PHE A 125 10.32 -2.95 -43.08
N ILE A 126 10.79 -4.14 -43.43
CA ILE A 126 10.94 -5.26 -42.48
C ILE A 126 11.87 -4.88 -41.32
N ASN A 127 13.03 -4.30 -41.61
CA ASN A 127 13.97 -3.89 -40.57
C ASN A 127 13.37 -2.83 -39.65
N SER A 128 12.66 -1.84 -40.20
CA SER A 128 12.00 -0.80 -39.39
C SER A 128 10.91 -1.40 -38.49
N LEU A 129 10.10 -2.32 -39.01
CA LEU A 129 9.06 -3.01 -38.26
C LEU A 129 9.66 -3.87 -37.13
N LEU A 130 10.76 -4.57 -37.41
CA LEU A 130 11.51 -5.35 -36.41
C LEU A 130 12.10 -4.46 -35.33
N THR A 131 12.69 -3.31 -35.68
CA THR A 131 13.23 -2.36 -34.70
C THR A 131 12.13 -1.80 -33.80
N ILE A 132 11.00 -1.40 -34.38
CA ILE A 132 9.85 -0.89 -33.62
C ILE A 132 9.32 -1.98 -32.68
N ASN A 133 9.12 -3.20 -33.17
CA ASN A 133 8.67 -4.32 -32.35
C ASN A 133 9.68 -4.67 -31.25
N SER A 134 10.98 -4.62 -31.52
CA SER A 134 12.03 -4.86 -30.53
C SER A 134 12.00 -3.83 -29.41
N ILE A 135 11.83 -2.54 -29.74
CA ILE A 135 11.68 -1.46 -28.75
C ILE A 135 10.41 -1.66 -27.90
N LEU A 136 9.29 -2.06 -28.52
CA LEU A 136 8.05 -2.33 -27.80
C LEU A 136 8.18 -3.52 -26.85
N ILE A 137 8.82 -4.60 -27.27
CA ILE A 137 9.12 -5.77 -26.43
C ILE A 137 10.02 -5.36 -25.27
N LEU A 138 11.07 -4.57 -25.52
CA LEU A 138 11.97 -4.08 -24.47
C LEU A 138 11.23 -3.22 -23.45
N LYS A 139 10.38 -2.28 -23.90
CA LYS A 139 9.54 -1.47 -23.00
C LYS A 139 8.54 -2.30 -22.20
N PHE A 140 8.02 -3.37 -22.80
CA PHE A 140 7.10 -4.27 -22.10
C PHE A 140 7.82 -5.10 -21.02
N LEU A 141 9.01 -5.63 -21.34
CA LEU A 141 9.86 -6.32 -20.38
C LEU A 141 10.28 -5.41 -19.23
N ASP A 142 10.69 -4.18 -19.53
CA ASP A 142 11.07 -3.20 -18.52
C ASP A 142 9.90 -2.87 -17.58
N LYS A 143 8.72 -2.59 -18.15
CA LYS A 143 7.52 -2.26 -17.36
C LYS A 143 6.99 -3.43 -16.55
N LYS A 144 7.02 -4.65 -17.09
CA LYS A 144 6.36 -5.82 -16.50
C LYS A 144 7.27 -6.67 -15.61
N PHE A 145 8.57 -6.70 -15.88
CA PHE A 145 9.53 -7.51 -15.13
C PHE A 145 10.54 -6.67 -14.35
N LEU A 146 11.16 -5.66 -14.96
CA LEU A 146 12.23 -4.90 -14.28
C LEU A 146 11.66 -4.01 -13.16
N LYS A 147 10.63 -3.21 -13.46
CA LYS A 147 10.00 -2.34 -12.45
C LYS A 147 9.56 -3.05 -11.16
N PRO A 148 8.74 -4.12 -11.22
CA PRO A 148 8.31 -4.82 -9.99
C PRO A 148 9.45 -5.59 -9.31
N TYR A 149 10.48 -6.01 -10.04
CA TYR A 149 11.65 -6.67 -9.45
C TYR A 149 12.50 -5.69 -8.62
N PHE A 150 12.68 -4.45 -9.08
CA PHE A 150 13.40 -3.43 -8.33
C PHE A 150 12.55 -2.85 -7.18
N GLU A 151 11.25 -2.62 -7.37
CA GLU A 151 10.37 -2.15 -6.29
C GLU A 151 10.29 -3.14 -5.12
N LYS A 152 10.29 -4.46 -5.40
CA LYS A 152 10.26 -5.50 -4.35
C LYS A 152 11.58 -5.62 -3.57
N LYS A 153 12.71 -5.24 -4.16
CA LYS A 153 14.04 -5.37 -3.53
C LYS A 153 14.37 -4.20 -2.58
N TYR A 154 13.80 -3.02 -2.82
CA TYR A 154 14.04 -1.83 -1.97
C TYR A 154 13.02 -1.65 -0.83
N HIS A 155 11.93 -2.44 -0.78
CA HIS A 155 10.97 -2.41 0.32
C HIS A 155 11.30 -3.33 1.52
N VAL A 156 12.47 -3.99 1.53
CA VAL A 156 12.92 -4.89 2.64
C VAL A 156 14.02 -4.24 3.50
N SER A 157 14.36 -2.98 3.27
CA SER A 157 15.32 -2.26 4.09
C SER A 157 14.80 -0.88 4.47
N LEU A 158 13.85 -0.85 5.41
CA LEU A 158 13.61 0.25 6.34
C LEU A 158 12.75 -0.25 7.50
#